data_AF-F3UTZ2-F1
#
_entry.id   AF-F3UTZ2-F1
#
_cell.length_a   1.000
_cell.length_b   1.000
_cell.length_c   1.000
_cell.angle_alpha   90.00
_cell.angle_beta   90.00
_cell.angle_gamma   90.00
#
_symmetry.space_group_name_H-M   'P 1'
#
loop_
_entity.id
_entity.type
_entity.pdbx_description
1 polymer ?
#
loop_
_entity_poly.entity_id
_entity_poly.type
_entity_poly.pdbx_seq_one_letter_code
_entity_poly.pdbx_strand_id
1 'polypeptide(L)'
;MFRHYLKNRTEAQSKNFTYKLYGFYNKGHEKLRELTTENLRTYFLDFSKYRVTDELGNLNYQIKNKKGEIKFEESLQEDDIEDFNKRLFVNIKADSYENQIEKIKSKIQNDLSDYSEEDIELIYFNALKIIKDLACEHNIEKRQISKKEFWDRIKTKNYYFERWMSELLEWENYKKIIHKKYFPRVPNLSKAHRFFLLDCQGESVNNVKEVISEISSKYSRLKHQFSPYVYLYNTLNVDFVSELKGKLYEDGCFFKDGFPFKNSKFRFQEMLIKPDRYNKISLRILEYPEDLSSVLQKLAEVERADQLPINLYVFNKNNQLNLENDNLGNREYSKINIRQILDISDII
;
A
#
# COMPACT_ATOMS: atom_id res chain seq x y z
N MET A 1 26.53 -17.07 10.18
CA MET A 1 27.46 -16.81 9.05
C MET A 1 28.63 -17.79 9.04
N PHE A 2 29.45 -17.85 10.09
CA PHE A 2 30.63 -18.75 10.09
C PHE A 2 30.30 -20.24 9.90
N ARG A 3 29.25 -20.78 10.57
CA ARG A 3 28.76 -22.16 10.27
C ARG A 3 28.40 -22.38 8.81
N HIS A 4 27.72 -21.39 8.21
CA HIS A 4 27.36 -21.48 6.80
C HIS A 4 28.62 -21.50 5.93
N TYR A 5 29.65 -20.72 6.28
CA TYR A 5 30.94 -20.80 5.61
C TYR A 5 31.56 -22.19 5.73
N LEU A 6 31.69 -22.74 6.94
CA LEU A 6 32.32 -24.05 7.17
C LEU A 6 31.60 -25.18 6.42
N LYS A 7 30.26 -25.20 6.42
CA LYS A 7 29.48 -26.20 5.70
C LYS A 7 29.68 -26.16 4.19
N ASN A 8 30.00 -24.98 3.65
CA ASN A 8 30.08 -24.76 2.21
C ASN A 8 31.53 -24.46 1.76
N ARG A 9 32.56 -24.64 2.58
CA ARG A 9 33.95 -24.28 2.19
C ARG A 9 34.57 -25.20 1.13
N THR A 10 34.06 -26.43 1.01
CA THR A 10 34.64 -27.50 0.19
C THR A 10 34.08 -27.58 -1.23
N GLU A 11 32.86 -27.06 -1.48
CA GLU A 11 32.25 -27.08 -2.81
C GLU A 11 32.81 -25.95 -3.71
N ALA A 12 32.96 -26.22 -5.01
CA ALA A 12 33.55 -25.26 -5.95
C ALA A 12 32.64 -24.04 -6.20
N GLN A 13 31.32 -24.22 -6.18
CA GLN A 13 30.32 -23.14 -6.39
C GLN A 13 30.20 -22.20 -5.18
N SER A 14 30.50 -22.69 -3.98
CA SER A 14 30.32 -21.99 -2.72
C SER A 14 31.55 -21.20 -2.25
N LYS A 15 32.69 -21.33 -2.94
CA LYS A 15 33.86 -20.44 -2.78
C LYS A 15 33.60 -18.98 -3.16
N ASN A 16 32.36 -18.60 -3.51
CA ASN A 16 31.99 -17.22 -3.88
C ASN A 16 31.10 -16.50 -2.87
N PHE A 17 30.73 -17.12 -1.74
CA PHE A 17 29.90 -16.42 -0.74
C PHE A 17 30.70 -15.32 -0.03
N THR A 18 30.18 -14.08 -0.14
CA THR A 18 30.59 -12.92 0.66
C THR A 18 29.54 -12.65 1.74
N TYR A 19 29.98 -12.44 2.97
CA TYR A 19 29.12 -12.21 4.12
C TYR A 19 29.16 -10.73 4.47
N LYS A 20 28.00 -10.07 4.47
CA LYS A 20 27.90 -8.65 4.79
C LYS A 20 27.01 -8.45 6.00
N LEU A 21 27.52 -7.73 7.00
CA LEU A 21 26.77 -7.31 8.18
C LEU A 21 26.73 -5.79 8.23
N TYR A 22 25.53 -5.23 8.28
CA TYR A 22 25.30 -3.81 8.49
C TYR A 22 24.60 -3.64 9.84
N GLY A 23 25.15 -2.78 10.68
CA GLY A 23 24.59 -2.47 11.99
C GLY A 23 24.47 -0.96 12.17
N PHE A 24 23.33 -0.53 12.71
CA PHE A 24 23.09 0.82 13.19
C PHE A 24 22.78 0.72 14.69
N TYR A 25 23.60 1.36 15.52
CA TYR A 25 23.49 1.27 16.97
C TYR A 25 23.55 2.65 17.60
N ASN A 26 22.58 2.96 18.46
CA ASN A 26 22.54 4.25 19.17
C ASN A 26 23.79 4.49 20.03
N LYS A 27 24.33 3.44 20.68
CA LYS A 27 25.57 3.43 21.50
C LYS A 27 26.15 2.02 21.53
N GLY A 28 27.42 1.85 21.90
CA GLY A 28 28.05 0.54 22.10
C GLY A 28 28.79 -0.01 20.89
N HIS A 29 28.65 0.61 19.72
CA HIS A 29 29.35 0.18 18.50
C HIS A 29 30.86 0.46 18.57
N GLU A 30 31.28 1.44 19.38
CA GLU A 30 32.68 1.74 19.68
C GLU A 30 33.45 0.58 20.34
N LYS A 31 32.72 -0.41 20.89
CA LYS A 31 33.32 -1.61 21.50
C LYS A 31 33.82 -2.61 20.47
N LEU A 32 33.33 -2.54 19.23
CA LEU A 32 33.82 -3.38 18.14
C LEU A 32 35.07 -2.72 17.54
N ARG A 33 36.22 -3.34 17.78
CA ARG A 33 37.50 -2.95 17.19
C ARG A 33 37.56 -3.40 15.73
N GLU A 34 38.55 -2.90 14.99
CA GLU A 34 38.82 -3.37 13.63
C GLU A 34 38.97 -4.90 13.60
N LEU A 35 38.33 -5.52 12.61
CA LEU A 35 38.29 -6.97 12.44
C LEU A 35 39.60 -7.47 11.84
N THR A 36 40.64 -7.52 12.65
CA THR A 36 41.85 -8.27 12.34
C THR A 36 41.59 -9.76 12.55
N THR A 37 42.36 -10.64 11.88
CA THR A 37 42.27 -12.10 12.10
C THR A 37 42.44 -12.46 13.57
N GLU A 38 43.27 -11.70 14.30
CA GLU A 38 43.51 -11.86 15.73
C GLU A 38 42.32 -11.42 16.59
N ASN A 39 41.73 -10.25 16.32
CA ASN A 39 40.52 -9.81 17.00
C ASN A 39 39.31 -10.69 16.66
N LEU A 40 39.21 -11.21 15.44
CA LEU A 40 38.19 -12.18 15.06
C LEU A 40 38.37 -13.50 15.80
N ARG A 41 39.60 -14.01 15.92
CA ARG A 41 39.88 -15.17 16.78
C ARG A 41 39.45 -14.87 18.21
N THR A 42 39.64 -13.68 18.72
CA THR A 42 39.16 -13.32 20.06
C THR A 42 37.63 -13.23 20.12
N TYR A 43 36.99 -12.51 19.21
CA TYR A 43 35.54 -12.31 19.18
C TYR A 43 34.74 -13.59 18.87
N PHE A 44 35.30 -14.51 18.09
CA PHE A 44 34.67 -15.77 17.70
C PHE A 44 35.17 -16.99 18.51
N LEU A 45 36.41 -16.98 19.02
CA LEU A 45 37.04 -18.13 19.69
C LEU A 45 37.48 -17.89 21.15
N ASP A 46 37.29 -16.70 21.74
CA ASP A 46 37.61 -16.47 23.17
C ASP A 46 36.47 -16.89 24.12
N PHE A 47 35.69 -17.89 23.71
CA PHE A 47 34.70 -18.54 24.55
C PHE A 47 35.29 -19.85 25.06
N SER A 48 35.90 -19.83 26.25
CA SER A 48 36.23 -21.01 27.07
C SER A 48 36.63 -22.24 26.25
N LYS A 49 37.85 -22.18 25.70
CA LYS A 49 38.44 -23.14 24.74
C LYS A 49 38.31 -24.60 25.20
N TYR A 50 37.68 -25.43 24.37
CA TYR A 50 38.01 -26.87 24.29
C TYR A 50 38.31 -27.20 22.83
N ARG A 51 39.60 -27.36 22.50
CA ARG A 51 39.99 -28.13 21.33
C ARG A 51 39.64 -29.57 21.65
N VAL A 52 38.71 -30.15 20.91
CA VAL A 52 38.28 -31.53 21.09
C VAL A 52 38.69 -32.28 19.84
N THR A 53 39.50 -33.31 20.00
CA THR A 53 39.79 -34.23 18.91
C THR A 53 38.68 -35.26 18.88
N ASP A 54 38.03 -35.44 17.73
CA ASP A 54 37.05 -36.53 17.59
C ASP A 54 37.73 -37.90 17.55
N GLU A 55 36.92 -38.97 17.60
CA GLU A 55 37.39 -40.37 17.54
C GLU A 55 38.16 -40.69 16.24
N LEU A 56 38.07 -39.82 15.23
CA LEU A 56 38.70 -39.94 13.91
C LEU A 56 39.99 -39.10 13.79
N GLY A 57 40.39 -38.37 14.84
CA GLY A 57 41.60 -37.56 14.86
C GLY A 57 41.45 -36.13 14.32
N ASN A 58 40.23 -35.69 13.96
CA ASN A 58 40.01 -34.34 13.45
C ASN A 58 39.92 -33.32 14.59
N LEU A 59 40.49 -32.14 14.35
CA LEU A 59 40.43 -31.04 15.30
C LEU A 59 39.07 -30.34 15.21
N ASN A 60 38.26 -30.49 16.26
CA ASN A 60 36.97 -29.80 16.40
C ASN A 60 37.06 -28.70 17.46
N TYR A 61 36.27 -27.65 17.27
CA TYR A 61 36.12 -26.58 18.25
C TYR A 61 34.73 -26.61 18.87
N GLN A 62 34.67 -26.78 20.19
CA GLN A 62 33.42 -26.73 20.96
C GLN A 62 33.27 -25.39 21.69
N ILE A 63 32.14 -24.72 21.50
CA ILE A 63 31.69 -23.59 22.33
C ILE A 63 30.58 -24.08 23.24
N LYS A 64 30.74 -23.91 24.55
CA LYS A 64 29.71 -24.21 25.56
C LYS A 64 29.10 -22.92 26.11
N ASN A 65 27.82 -22.94 26.46
CA ASN A 65 27.21 -21.82 27.20
C ASN A 65 27.61 -21.85 28.69
N LYS A 66 27.16 -20.86 29.47
CA LYS A 66 27.40 -20.78 30.94
C LYS A 66 26.86 -21.99 31.73
N LYS A 67 26.00 -22.82 31.14
CA LYS A 67 25.45 -24.05 31.71
C LYS A 67 26.21 -25.31 31.27
N GLY A 68 27.26 -25.18 30.45
CA GLY A 68 28.05 -26.29 29.92
C GLY A 68 27.47 -26.96 28.66
N GLU A 69 26.35 -26.48 28.11
CA GLU A 69 25.75 -27.03 26.90
C GLU A 69 26.55 -26.64 25.65
N ILE A 70 26.87 -27.60 24.79
CA ILE A 70 27.53 -27.35 23.51
C ILE A 70 26.59 -26.54 22.63
N LYS A 71 26.97 -25.30 22.33
CA LYS A 71 26.26 -24.41 21.41
C LYS A 71 26.85 -24.41 20.03
N PHE A 72 28.12 -24.80 19.83
CA PHE A 72 28.81 -24.91 18.54
C PHE A 72 29.84 -26.02 18.61
N GLU A 73 29.87 -26.90 17.61
CA GLU A 73 30.89 -27.94 17.44
C GLU A 73 31.07 -28.16 15.95
N GLU A 74 32.23 -27.78 15.41
CA GLU A 74 32.53 -27.90 13.98
C GLU A 74 34.03 -28.18 13.79
N SER A 75 34.37 -28.90 12.71
CA SER A 75 35.76 -29.19 12.30
C SER A 75 36.39 -27.99 11.58
N LEU A 76 37.60 -27.60 11.97
CA LEU A 76 38.29 -26.41 11.47
C LEU A 76 39.67 -26.76 10.91
N GLN A 77 39.99 -26.17 9.75
CA GLN A 77 41.32 -26.13 9.16
C GLN A 77 42.04 -24.84 9.60
N GLU A 78 43.37 -24.81 9.52
CA GLU A 78 44.17 -23.68 10.02
C GLU A 78 43.81 -22.35 9.35
N ASP A 79 43.50 -22.38 8.05
CA ASP A 79 43.28 -21.18 7.22
C ASP A 79 41.82 -20.68 7.24
N ASP A 80 40.87 -21.44 7.80
CA ASP A 80 39.44 -21.16 7.68
C ASP A 80 39.01 -19.79 8.18
N ILE A 81 39.64 -19.33 9.26
CA ILE A 81 39.29 -18.06 9.90
C ILE A 81 39.81 -16.90 9.08
N GLU A 82 41.00 -17.05 8.51
CA GLU A 82 41.62 -16.04 7.67
C GLU A 82 40.87 -15.92 6.34
N ASP A 83 40.48 -17.04 5.76
CA ASP A 83 39.66 -17.07 4.55
C ASP A 83 38.24 -16.57 4.79
N PHE A 84 37.63 -16.86 5.94
CA PHE A 84 36.36 -16.27 6.32
C PHE A 84 36.47 -14.75 6.53
N ASN A 85 37.55 -14.26 7.15
CA ASN A 85 37.77 -12.83 7.37
C ASN A 85 37.83 -12.07 6.04
N LYS A 86 38.56 -12.59 5.05
CA LYS A 86 38.62 -12.00 3.69
C LYS A 86 37.24 -11.90 3.02
N ARG A 87 36.27 -12.71 3.45
CA ARG A 87 34.91 -12.78 2.90
C ARG A 87 33.88 -12.03 3.76
N LEU A 88 34.26 -11.59 4.95
CA LEU A 88 33.38 -10.93 5.90
C LEU A 88 33.56 -9.41 5.81
N PHE A 89 32.47 -8.73 5.47
CA PHE A 89 32.38 -7.28 5.54
C PHE A 89 31.44 -6.90 6.68
N VAL A 90 31.91 -6.05 7.59
CA VAL A 90 31.10 -5.53 8.70
C VAL A 90 31.14 -4.01 8.71
N ASN A 91 29.97 -3.39 8.63
CA ASN A 91 29.80 -1.96 8.81
C ASN A 91 28.86 -1.68 9.99
N ILE A 92 29.43 -1.35 11.15
CA ILE A 92 28.70 -1.00 12.38
C ILE A 92 28.28 0.48 12.48
N LYS A 93 28.74 1.29 11.52
CA LYS A 93 28.31 2.67 11.31
C LYS A 93 27.46 2.75 10.05
N ALA A 94 26.70 1.70 9.78
CA ALA A 94 25.77 1.69 8.66
C ALA A 94 24.71 2.75 8.91
N ASP A 95 24.12 3.25 7.84
CA ASP A 95 23.02 4.20 7.94
C ASP A 95 21.79 3.52 8.55
N SER A 96 20.92 4.28 9.22
CA SER A 96 19.69 3.70 9.77
C SER A 96 18.80 3.17 8.65
N TYR A 97 17.93 2.21 8.97
CA TYR A 97 17.00 1.67 7.98
C TYR A 97 16.11 2.77 7.40
N GLU A 98 15.63 3.68 8.24
CA GLU A 98 14.78 4.80 7.86
C GLU A 98 15.52 5.77 6.93
N ASN A 99 16.78 6.12 7.23
CA ASN A 99 17.58 6.98 6.37
C ASN A 99 17.91 6.33 5.02
N GLN A 100 18.12 5.01 5.00
CA GLN A 100 18.32 4.28 3.76
C GLN A 100 17.08 4.37 2.86
N ILE A 101 15.89 4.22 3.44
CA ILE A 101 14.61 4.40 2.72
C ILE A 101 14.54 5.81 2.15
N GLU A 102 14.79 6.85 2.95
CA GLU A 102 14.70 8.24 2.50
C GLU A 102 15.72 8.56 1.40
N LYS A 103 16.94 8.01 1.48
CA LYS A 103 17.94 8.15 0.41
C LYS A 103 17.49 7.46 -0.88
N ILE A 104 16.82 6.32 -0.80
CA ILE A 104 16.29 5.63 -1.98
C ILE A 104 15.13 6.44 -2.57
N LYS A 105 14.15 6.86 -1.75
CA LYS A 105 13.03 7.71 -2.17
C LYS A 105 13.54 9.00 -2.84
N SER A 106 14.52 9.67 -2.24
CA SER A 106 15.14 10.87 -2.81
C SER A 106 15.79 10.62 -4.17
N LYS A 107 16.43 9.47 -4.39
CA LYS A 107 16.98 9.10 -5.71
C LYS A 107 15.88 8.88 -6.74
N ILE A 108 14.80 8.19 -6.35
CA ILE A 108 13.64 7.98 -7.23
C ILE A 108 13.00 9.33 -7.58
N GLN A 109 12.82 10.22 -6.59
CA GLN A 109 12.29 11.57 -6.80
C GLN A 109 13.13 12.40 -7.77
N ASN A 110 14.46 12.31 -7.67
CA ASN A 110 15.37 13.00 -8.58
C ASN A 110 15.28 12.49 -10.02
N ASP A 111 15.11 11.17 -10.20
CA ASP A 111 14.93 10.56 -11.52
C ASP A 111 13.50 10.76 -12.08
N LEU A 112 12.52 11.06 -11.21
CA LEU A 112 11.10 11.21 -11.50
C LEU A 112 10.55 12.53 -10.93
N SER A 113 11.13 13.65 -11.37
CA SER A 113 10.82 14.99 -10.86
C SER A 113 9.34 15.38 -10.93
N ASP A 114 8.60 14.81 -11.88
CA ASP A 114 7.20 15.17 -12.14
C ASP A 114 6.21 14.45 -11.22
N TYR A 115 6.68 13.48 -10.43
CA TYR A 115 5.84 12.69 -9.52
C TYR A 115 5.80 13.34 -8.13
N SER A 116 4.63 13.31 -7.49
CA SER A 116 4.47 13.81 -6.12
C SER A 116 5.19 12.90 -5.11
N GLU A 117 5.46 13.42 -3.91
CA GLU A 117 6.07 12.65 -2.82
C GLU A 117 5.26 11.38 -2.50
N GLU A 118 3.91 11.47 -2.56
CA GLU A 118 3.04 10.31 -2.40
C GLU A 118 3.24 9.29 -3.53
N ASP A 119 3.32 9.75 -4.78
CA ASP A 119 3.58 8.84 -5.88
C ASP A 119 4.98 8.19 -5.79
N ILE A 120 6.00 8.89 -5.28
CA ILE A 120 7.32 8.32 -4.99
C ILE A 120 7.25 7.24 -3.92
N GLU A 121 6.47 7.47 -2.86
CA GLU A 121 6.25 6.48 -1.82
C GLU A 121 5.62 5.20 -2.40
N LEU A 122 4.64 5.34 -3.29
CA LEU A 122 4.05 4.20 -4.01
C LEU A 122 5.09 3.50 -4.91
N ILE A 123 5.89 4.26 -5.66
CA ILE A 123 6.92 3.72 -6.55
C ILE A 123 8.00 2.95 -5.77
N TYR A 124 8.38 3.43 -4.59
CA TYR A 124 9.33 2.75 -3.72
C TYR A 124 8.82 1.37 -3.29
N PHE A 125 7.57 1.26 -2.85
CA PHE A 125 7.03 -0.05 -2.48
C PHE A 125 6.83 -0.96 -3.70
N ASN A 126 6.50 -0.41 -4.88
CA ASN A 126 6.48 -1.17 -6.13
C ASN A 126 7.84 -1.82 -6.42
N ALA A 127 8.92 -1.07 -6.20
CA ALA A 127 10.29 -1.59 -6.34
C ALA A 127 10.55 -2.77 -5.39
N LEU A 128 10.15 -2.66 -4.11
CA LEU A 128 10.31 -3.75 -3.13
C LEU A 128 9.55 -5.02 -3.54
N LYS A 129 8.34 -4.87 -4.07
CA LYS A 129 7.54 -6.01 -4.54
C LYS A 129 8.22 -6.74 -5.69
N ILE A 130 8.68 -5.99 -6.70
CA ILE A 130 9.38 -6.59 -7.85
C ILE A 130 10.65 -7.31 -7.38
N ILE A 131 11.41 -6.70 -6.46
CA ILE A 131 12.62 -7.32 -5.90
C ILE A 131 12.27 -8.61 -5.15
N LYS A 132 11.22 -8.61 -4.33
CA LYS A 132 10.75 -9.81 -3.63
C LYS A 132 10.33 -10.91 -4.62
N ASP A 133 9.51 -10.58 -5.61
CA ASP A 133 9.00 -11.54 -6.58
C ASP A 133 10.15 -12.18 -7.37
N LEU A 134 11.13 -11.38 -7.80
CA LEU A 134 12.37 -11.87 -8.41
C LEU A 134 13.17 -12.77 -7.45
N ALA A 135 13.34 -12.36 -6.19
CA ALA A 135 14.09 -13.13 -5.20
C ALA A 135 13.46 -14.49 -4.89
N CYS A 136 12.13 -14.59 -4.96
CA CYS A 136 11.37 -15.82 -4.75
C CYS A 136 11.28 -16.72 -6.00
N GLU A 137 11.59 -16.22 -7.20
CA GLU A 137 11.55 -16.99 -8.44
C GLU A 137 12.53 -18.16 -8.40
N HIS A 138 12.05 -19.37 -8.73
CA HIS A 138 12.85 -20.59 -8.70
C HIS A 138 13.80 -20.68 -9.89
N ASN A 139 13.40 -20.18 -11.07
CA ASN A 139 14.25 -20.17 -12.25
C ASN A 139 15.24 -19.00 -12.23
N ILE A 140 16.54 -19.30 -12.19
CA ILE A 140 17.63 -18.32 -12.13
C ILE A 140 17.60 -17.34 -13.32
N GLU A 141 17.25 -17.79 -14.52
CA GLU A 141 17.17 -16.93 -15.70
C GLU A 141 16.02 -15.91 -15.58
N LYS A 142 14.95 -16.29 -14.89
CA LYS A 142 13.79 -15.42 -14.63
C LYS A 142 13.95 -14.53 -13.39
N ARG A 143 14.99 -14.75 -12.58
CA ARG A 143 15.36 -13.93 -11.42
C ARG A 143 16.08 -12.62 -11.82
N GLN A 144 16.20 -12.33 -13.11
CA GLN A 144 16.87 -11.15 -13.63
C GLN A 144 15.87 -10.18 -14.25
N ILE A 145 16.20 -8.88 -14.20
CA ILE A 145 15.42 -7.82 -14.83
C ILE A 145 16.36 -6.77 -15.41
N SER A 146 16.03 -6.24 -16.59
CA SER A 146 16.78 -5.13 -17.16
C SER A 146 16.48 -3.83 -16.42
N LYS A 147 17.44 -2.89 -16.40
CA LYS A 147 17.22 -1.56 -15.79
C LYS A 147 15.99 -0.86 -16.37
N LYS A 148 15.82 -0.90 -17.70
CA LYS A 148 14.69 -0.28 -18.39
C LYS A 148 13.37 -0.88 -17.94
N GLU A 149 13.26 -2.21 -18.00
CA GLU A 149 12.05 -2.92 -17.60
C GLU A 149 11.70 -2.71 -16.12
N PHE A 150 12.71 -2.67 -15.24
CA PHE A 150 12.49 -2.36 -13.83
C PHE A 150 11.85 -0.98 -13.65
N TRP A 151 12.39 0.06 -14.30
CA TRP A 151 11.83 1.40 -14.25
C TRP A 151 10.42 1.49 -14.81
N ASP A 152 10.14 0.80 -15.92
CA ASP A 152 8.81 0.79 -16.54
C ASP A 152 7.78 0.12 -15.61
N ARG A 153 8.15 -0.98 -14.94
CA ARG A 153 7.26 -1.70 -14.02
C ARG A 153 7.02 -0.97 -12.70
N ILE A 154 8.01 -0.29 -12.11
CA ILE A 154 7.80 0.39 -10.82
C ILE A 154 6.91 1.64 -10.95
N LYS A 155 6.84 2.23 -12.15
CA LYS A 155 5.94 3.35 -12.47
C LYS A 155 4.48 2.93 -12.61
N THR A 156 4.19 1.64 -12.76
CA THR A 156 2.83 1.16 -13.00
C THR A 156 2.01 1.19 -11.71
N LYS A 157 0.88 1.91 -11.72
CA LYS A 157 -0.11 1.92 -10.62
C LYS A 157 -0.93 0.62 -10.68
N ASN A 158 -0.38 -0.48 -10.19
CA ASN A 158 -1.00 -1.81 -10.32
C ASN A 158 -2.02 -2.11 -9.20
N TYR A 159 -3.17 -2.70 -9.53
CA TYR A 159 -4.24 -3.06 -8.58
C TYR A 159 -3.78 -4.00 -7.44
N TYR A 160 -2.93 -4.99 -7.75
CA TYR A 160 -2.40 -5.94 -6.76
C TYR A 160 -1.44 -5.32 -5.75
N PHE A 161 -1.02 -4.07 -5.97
CA PHE A 161 -0.09 -3.36 -5.11
C PHE A 161 -0.80 -2.64 -3.96
N GLU A 162 -1.97 -2.03 -4.19
CA GLU A 162 -2.78 -1.48 -3.10
C GLU A 162 -3.26 -2.57 -2.14
N ARG A 163 -3.58 -3.77 -2.66
CA ARG A 163 -3.89 -4.94 -1.82
C ARG A 163 -2.72 -5.29 -0.91
N TRP A 164 -1.51 -5.41 -1.47
CA TRP A 164 -0.32 -5.74 -0.71
C TRP A 164 0.10 -4.62 0.25
N MET A 165 -0.11 -3.36 -0.13
CA MET A 165 0.12 -2.20 0.72
C MET A 165 -0.84 -2.21 1.93
N SER A 166 -2.11 -2.56 1.73
CA SER A 166 -3.06 -2.72 2.84
C SER A 166 -2.70 -3.85 3.80
N GLU A 167 -1.91 -4.82 3.35
CA GLU A 167 -1.43 -5.96 4.14
C GLU A 167 -0.08 -5.67 4.83
N LEU A 168 0.82 -4.91 4.18
CA LEU A 168 2.19 -4.65 4.64
C LEU A 168 2.34 -3.34 5.45
N LEU A 169 1.57 -2.30 5.12
CA LEU A 169 1.49 -1.08 5.92
C LEU A 169 0.46 -1.27 7.04
N GLU A 170 0.71 -0.64 8.18
CA GLU A 170 -0.35 -0.39 9.15
C GLU A 170 -1.51 0.33 8.43
N TRP A 171 -2.73 -0.17 8.62
CA TRP A 171 -3.93 0.33 7.91
C TRP A 171 -4.07 1.85 8.00
N GLU A 172 -3.68 2.44 9.12
CA GLU A 172 -3.66 3.89 9.34
C GLU A 172 -2.72 4.65 8.40
N ASN A 173 -1.57 4.09 8.07
CA ASN A 173 -0.62 4.74 7.16
C ASN A 173 -1.13 4.69 5.72
N TYR A 174 -1.74 3.57 5.31
CA TYR A 174 -2.42 3.47 4.02
C TYR A 174 -3.52 4.53 3.90
N LYS A 175 -4.43 4.62 4.88
CA LYS A 175 -5.51 5.62 4.88
C LYS A 175 -4.99 7.04 4.73
N LYS A 176 -3.91 7.41 5.44
CA LYS A 176 -3.26 8.73 5.32
C LYS A 176 -2.69 9.00 3.93
N ILE A 177 -2.03 8.02 3.31
CA ILE A 177 -1.46 8.17 1.96
C ILE A 177 -2.58 8.38 0.93
N ILE A 178 -3.64 7.55 0.99
CA ILE A 178 -4.79 7.64 0.09
C ILE A 178 -5.54 8.97 0.27
N HIS A 179 -5.75 9.40 1.53
CA HIS A 179 -6.36 10.70 1.83
C HIS A 179 -5.58 11.85 1.19
N LYS A 180 -4.25 11.90 1.41
CA LYS A 180 -3.40 12.95 0.82
C LYS A 180 -3.47 12.97 -0.70
N LYS A 181 -3.45 11.78 -1.32
CA LYS A 181 -3.42 11.62 -2.78
C LYS A 181 -4.72 12.04 -3.46
N TYR A 182 -5.87 11.61 -2.94
CA TYR A 182 -7.15 11.74 -3.63
C TYR A 182 -8.10 12.77 -3.02
N PHE A 183 -7.89 13.10 -1.74
CA PHE A 183 -8.70 14.04 -0.96
C PHE A 183 -7.83 15.09 -0.27
N PRO A 184 -6.93 15.80 -1.01
CA PRO A 184 -6.11 16.84 -0.40
C PRO A 184 -7.00 17.91 0.23
N ARG A 185 -6.55 18.45 1.37
CA ARG A 185 -7.25 19.53 2.08
C ARG A 185 -7.20 20.82 1.25
N VAL A 186 -8.15 20.99 0.32
CA VAL A 186 -8.28 22.23 -0.45
C VAL A 186 -9.17 23.20 0.34
N PRO A 187 -8.69 24.41 0.67
CA PRO A 187 -9.46 25.37 1.49
C PRO A 187 -10.76 25.82 0.81
N ASN A 188 -10.81 25.77 -0.52
CA ASN A 188 -12.01 25.96 -1.31
C ASN A 188 -12.39 24.64 -1.96
N LEU A 189 -13.37 23.93 -1.38
CA LEU A 189 -13.93 22.76 -2.03
C LEU A 189 -14.47 23.19 -3.40
N SER A 190 -13.80 22.75 -4.47
CA SER A 190 -14.15 23.12 -5.84
C SER A 190 -15.58 22.65 -6.15
N LYS A 191 -16.27 23.34 -7.06
CA LYS A 191 -17.58 22.94 -7.62
C LYS A 191 -17.52 21.67 -8.48
N ALA A 192 -16.44 20.91 -8.38
CA ALA A 192 -16.25 19.65 -9.09
C ALA A 192 -17.40 18.69 -8.79
N HIS A 193 -17.87 17.98 -9.83
CA HIS A 193 -18.82 16.90 -9.66
C HIS A 193 -18.08 15.69 -9.10
N ARG A 194 -18.33 15.37 -7.83
CA ARG A 194 -17.70 14.22 -7.15
C ARG A 194 -18.66 13.05 -7.09
N PHE A 195 -18.23 11.92 -7.62
CA PHE A 195 -18.95 10.65 -7.58
C PHE A 195 -18.24 9.70 -6.63
N PHE A 196 -18.99 9.16 -5.68
CA PHE A 196 -18.55 8.15 -4.74
C PHE A 196 -19.29 6.86 -5.07
N LEU A 197 -18.59 5.89 -5.63
CA LEU A 197 -19.14 4.58 -6.00
C LEU A 197 -18.87 3.63 -4.83
N LEU A 198 -19.95 3.17 -4.19
CA LEU A 198 -19.91 2.37 -2.97
C LEU A 198 -20.38 0.95 -3.27
N ASP A 199 -19.54 -0.04 -2.97
CA ASP A 199 -19.96 -1.44 -2.98
C ASP A 199 -20.73 -1.80 -1.70
N CYS A 200 -22.05 -1.92 -1.82
CA CYS A 200 -22.94 -2.20 -0.70
C CYS A 200 -23.16 -3.69 -0.44
N GLN A 201 -22.46 -4.59 -1.15
CA GLN A 201 -22.67 -6.04 -0.99
C GLN A 201 -22.40 -6.49 0.45
N GLY A 202 -23.43 -7.03 1.11
CA GLY A 202 -23.34 -7.56 2.47
C GLY A 202 -23.17 -6.52 3.58
N GLU A 203 -23.37 -5.23 3.30
CA GLU A 203 -23.30 -4.18 4.32
C GLU A 203 -24.62 -4.00 5.08
N SER A 204 -24.51 -3.43 6.29
CA SER A 204 -25.68 -2.98 7.04
C SER A 204 -26.15 -1.62 6.53
N VAL A 205 -27.47 -1.36 6.56
CA VAL A 205 -28.05 -0.07 6.18
C VAL A 205 -27.43 1.07 7.00
N ASN A 206 -27.15 0.84 8.29
CA ASN A 206 -26.59 1.85 9.18
C ASN A 206 -25.15 2.24 8.79
N ASN A 207 -24.29 1.27 8.45
CA ASN A 207 -22.91 1.55 8.02
C ASN A 207 -22.90 2.39 6.73
N VAL A 208 -23.73 2.03 5.76
CA VAL A 208 -23.82 2.77 4.50
C VAL A 208 -24.39 4.17 4.73
N LYS A 209 -25.41 4.29 5.60
CA LYS A 209 -25.97 5.59 5.99
C LYS A 209 -24.90 6.50 6.61
N GLU A 210 -24.09 5.98 7.53
CA GLU A 210 -23.03 6.73 8.22
C GLU A 210 -22.02 7.27 7.21
N VAL A 211 -21.54 6.43 6.29
CA VAL A 211 -20.61 6.84 5.22
C VAL A 211 -21.24 7.87 4.29
N ILE A 212 -22.50 7.70 3.90
CA ILE A 212 -23.21 8.65 3.04
C ILE A 212 -23.38 10.00 3.75
N SER A 213 -23.70 10.01 5.04
CA SER A 213 -23.81 11.21 5.85
C SER A 213 -22.46 11.93 5.99
N GLU A 214 -21.37 11.18 6.17
CA GLU A 214 -20.00 11.70 6.16
C GLU A 214 -19.68 12.38 4.81
N ILE A 215 -19.95 11.69 3.69
CA ILE A 215 -19.77 12.22 2.33
C ILE A 215 -20.58 13.50 2.13
N SER A 216 -21.86 13.48 2.51
CA SER A 216 -22.77 14.62 2.43
C SER A 216 -22.23 15.82 3.22
N SER A 217 -21.81 15.62 4.47
CA SER A 217 -21.31 16.70 5.33
C SER A 217 -19.99 17.31 4.84
N LYS A 218 -19.06 16.50 4.34
CA LYS A 218 -17.74 16.96 3.85
C LYS A 218 -17.81 17.57 2.46
N TYR A 219 -18.65 17.02 1.58
CA TYR A 219 -18.62 17.31 0.14
C TYR A 219 -19.86 18.03 -0.40
N SER A 220 -20.79 18.43 0.46
CA SER A 220 -21.95 19.26 0.08
C SER A 220 -21.83 20.68 0.63
N ARG A 221 -22.13 21.69 -0.18
CA ARG A 221 -22.23 23.08 0.30
C ARG A 221 -23.36 23.83 -0.40
N LEU A 222 -24.45 24.07 0.34
CA LEU A 222 -25.61 24.84 -0.12
C LEU A 222 -25.23 26.24 -0.65
N LYS A 223 -24.32 26.95 0.03
CA LYS A 223 -23.87 28.30 -0.39
C LYS A 223 -23.27 28.30 -1.81
N HIS A 224 -22.59 27.21 -2.17
CA HIS A 224 -21.91 27.07 -3.45
C HIS A 224 -22.71 26.22 -4.44
N GLN A 225 -23.92 25.82 -4.07
CA GLN A 225 -24.87 25.08 -4.89
C GLN A 225 -24.29 23.79 -5.48
N PHE A 226 -23.55 23.04 -4.67
CA PHE A 226 -23.04 21.73 -5.08
C PHE A 226 -23.34 20.67 -4.02
N SER A 227 -23.53 19.45 -4.50
CA SER A 227 -23.80 18.24 -3.72
C SER A 227 -23.12 17.05 -4.41
N PRO A 228 -22.54 16.10 -3.67
CA PRO A 228 -21.91 14.92 -4.23
C PRO A 228 -22.94 13.93 -4.79
N TYR A 229 -22.47 13.07 -5.69
CA TYR A 229 -23.20 11.91 -6.19
C TYR A 229 -22.70 10.66 -5.49
N VAL A 230 -23.62 9.82 -5.05
CA VAL A 230 -23.34 8.49 -4.51
C VAL A 230 -24.02 7.46 -5.39
N TYR A 231 -23.25 6.49 -5.86
CA TYR A 231 -23.78 5.33 -6.56
C TYR A 231 -23.72 4.12 -5.61
N LEU A 232 -24.87 3.47 -5.43
CA LEU A 232 -25.03 2.30 -4.58
C LEU A 232 -24.94 1.05 -5.44
N TYR A 233 -23.78 0.39 -5.42
CA TYR A 233 -23.55 -0.83 -6.18
C TYR A 233 -23.91 -2.07 -5.38
N ASN A 234 -24.29 -3.16 -6.07
CA ASN A 234 -24.60 -4.47 -5.47
C ASN A 234 -25.65 -4.43 -4.35
N THR A 235 -26.68 -3.61 -4.51
CA THR A 235 -27.85 -3.57 -3.63
C THR A 235 -28.82 -4.70 -3.96
N LEU A 236 -28.42 -5.94 -3.65
CA LEU A 236 -29.19 -7.15 -3.98
C LEU A 236 -30.57 -7.25 -3.29
N ASN A 237 -30.85 -6.40 -2.30
CA ASN A 237 -32.10 -6.38 -1.55
C ASN A 237 -32.87 -5.08 -1.82
N VAL A 238 -34.08 -5.17 -2.38
CA VAL A 238 -34.94 -4.01 -2.72
C VAL A 238 -35.33 -3.21 -1.46
N ASP A 239 -35.47 -3.88 -0.31
CA ASP A 239 -35.82 -3.22 0.95
C ASP A 239 -34.65 -2.41 1.51
N PHE A 240 -33.41 -2.81 1.21
CA PHE A 240 -32.20 -2.14 1.70
C PHE A 240 -32.16 -0.66 1.28
N VAL A 241 -32.41 -0.38 0.00
CA VAL A 241 -32.33 0.99 -0.53
C VAL A 241 -33.47 1.85 0.01
N SER A 242 -34.67 1.28 0.11
CA SER A 242 -35.83 1.97 0.66
C SER A 242 -35.63 2.32 2.13
N GLU A 243 -35.11 1.39 2.94
CA GLU A 243 -34.77 1.60 4.34
C GLU A 243 -33.66 2.66 4.50
N LEU A 244 -32.60 2.56 3.68
CA LEU A 244 -31.49 3.52 3.67
C LEU A 244 -31.98 4.95 3.37
N LYS A 245 -32.77 5.10 2.30
CA LYS A 245 -33.37 6.38 1.93
C LYS A 245 -34.29 6.92 3.03
N GLY A 246 -35.09 6.06 3.64
CA GLY A 246 -35.95 6.42 4.78
C GLY A 246 -35.14 6.99 5.93
N LYS A 247 -34.12 6.25 6.41
CA LYS A 247 -33.25 6.69 7.51
C LYS A 247 -32.46 7.96 7.18
N LEU A 248 -31.97 8.11 5.95
CA LEU A 248 -31.30 9.34 5.51
C LEU A 248 -32.25 10.54 5.58
N TYR A 249 -33.50 10.36 5.16
CA TYR A 249 -34.51 11.41 5.18
C TYR A 249 -34.92 11.79 6.62
N GLU A 250 -35.07 10.80 7.50
CA GLU A 250 -35.32 10.99 8.94
C GLU A 250 -34.20 11.78 9.62
N ASP A 251 -32.94 11.55 9.22
CA ASP A 251 -31.77 12.30 9.71
C ASP A 251 -31.64 13.71 9.07
N GLY A 252 -32.57 14.11 8.19
CA GLY A 252 -32.57 15.41 7.52
C GLY A 252 -31.58 15.52 6.35
N CYS A 253 -31.09 14.41 5.81
CA CYS A 253 -30.28 14.37 4.60
C CYS A 253 -31.21 14.35 3.38
N PHE A 254 -31.43 15.52 2.76
CA PHE A 254 -32.29 15.65 1.59
C PHE A 254 -31.51 15.31 0.31
N PHE A 255 -32.09 14.47 -0.55
CA PHE A 255 -31.42 14.00 -1.75
C PHE A 255 -32.30 14.04 -3.00
N LYS A 256 -31.65 13.90 -4.16
CA LYS A 256 -32.30 13.66 -5.46
C LYS A 256 -31.81 12.33 -6.05
N ASP A 257 -32.72 11.54 -6.58
CA ASP A 257 -32.44 10.23 -7.18
C ASP A 257 -32.82 10.12 -8.66
N GLY A 258 -33.28 11.22 -9.27
CA GLY A 258 -33.64 11.28 -10.69
C GLY A 258 -35.10 10.93 -10.99
N PHE A 259 -35.89 10.56 -9.99
CA PHE A 259 -37.29 10.15 -10.16
C PHE A 259 -38.23 11.19 -9.53
N PRO A 260 -38.93 12.03 -10.33
CA PRO A 260 -39.76 13.12 -9.78
C PRO A 260 -40.97 12.64 -8.95
N PHE A 261 -41.44 11.41 -9.19
CA PHE A 261 -42.55 10.80 -8.43
C PHE A 261 -42.45 9.27 -8.47
N LYS A 262 -43.22 8.58 -7.62
CA LYS A 262 -43.24 7.11 -7.53
C LYS A 262 -43.55 6.49 -8.91
N ASN A 263 -42.76 5.51 -9.33
CA ASN A 263 -42.87 4.82 -10.64
C ASN A 263 -42.65 5.73 -11.86
N SER A 264 -42.11 6.93 -11.69
CA SER A 264 -41.68 7.75 -12.82
C SER A 264 -40.49 7.11 -13.56
N LYS A 265 -40.21 7.57 -14.78
CA LYS A 265 -38.96 7.26 -15.47
C LYS A 265 -37.85 8.17 -14.95
N PHE A 266 -36.61 7.69 -14.99
CA PHE A 266 -35.43 8.49 -14.67
C PHE A 266 -35.36 9.75 -15.54
N ARG A 267 -35.10 10.89 -14.92
CA ARG A 267 -34.95 12.19 -15.58
C ARG A 267 -33.66 12.86 -15.13
N PHE A 268 -32.75 13.00 -16.09
CA PHE A 268 -31.49 13.71 -15.87
C PHE A 268 -31.67 15.15 -15.34
N GLN A 269 -32.75 15.84 -15.75
CA GLN A 269 -33.03 17.20 -15.28
C GLN A 269 -33.20 17.29 -13.77
N GLU A 270 -33.74 16.25 -13.12
CA GLU A 270 -33.87 16.20 -11.65
C GLU A 270 -32.50 16.15 -10.97
N MET A 271 -31.49 15.56 -11.62
CA MET A 271 -30.12 15.49 -11.12
C MET A 271 -29.39 16.84 -11.24
N LEU A 272 -29.85 17.75 -12.11
CA LEU A 272 -29.29 19.08 -12.28
C LEU A 272 -29.86 20.13 -11.31
N ILE A 273 -30.88 19.79 -10.52
CA ILE A 273 -31.51 20.75 -9.60
C ILE A 273 -30.48 21.20 -8.58
N LYS A 274 -30.09 22.47 -8.66
CA LYS A 274 -29.04 23.05 -7.81
C LYS A 274 -29.50 23.09 -6.34
N PRO A 275 -28.63 22.67 -5.39
CA PRO A 275 -28.88 22.86 -3.97
C PRO A 275 -29.11 24.32 -3.62
N ASP A 276 -30.12 24.60 -2.81
CA ASP A 276 -30.39 25.92 -2.26
C ASP A 276 -30.91 25.83 -0.80
N ARG A 277 -31.21 26.98 -0.19
CA ARG A 277 -31.67 27.04 1.20
C ARG A 277 -33.06 26.44 1.42
N TYR A 278 -33.86 26.29 0.36
CA TYR A 278 -35.23 25.81 0.41
C TYR A 278 -35.28 24.30 0.17
N ASN A 279 -34.66 23.83 -0.91
CA ASN A 279 -34.63 22.41 -1.27
C ASN A 279 -33.62 21.60 -0.44
N LYS A 280 -32.60 22.26 0.13
CA LYS A 280 -31.58 21.70 1.03
C LYS A 280 -30.92 20.42 0.49
N ILE A 281 -30.88 20.23 -0.83
CA ILE A 281 -30.35 19.01 -1.45
C ILE A 281 -28.88 18.88 -1.06
N SER A 282 -28.58 17.91 -0.22
CA SER A 282 -27.23 17.65 0.27
C SER A 282 -26.55 16.53 -0.49
N LEU A 283 -27.30 15.70 -1.21
CA LEU A 283 -26.81 14.48 -1.84
C LEU A 283 -27.58 14.13 -3.13
N ARG A 284 -26.94 13.37 -4.01
CA ARG A 284 -27.60 12.71 -5.15
C ARG A 284 -27.35 11.21 -5.13
N ILE A 285 -28.39 10.40 -5.23
CA ILE A 285 -28.30 8.94 -5.12
C ILE A 285 -28.58 8.32 -6.49
N LEU A 286 -27.73 7.38 -6.89
CA LEU A 286 -27.89 6.58 -8.09
C LEU A 286 -27.88 5.10 -7.72
N GLU A 287 -28.80 4.33 -8.28
CA GLU A 287 -28.97 2.90 -7.98
C GLU A 287 -28.65 2.03 -9.19
N TYR A 288 -29.07 2.46 -10.37
CA TYR A 288 -28.94 1.69 -11.60
C TYR A 288 -27.71 2.11 -12.40
N PRO A 289 -26.95 1.16 -12.97
CA PRO A 289 -25.76 1.47 -13.75
C PRO A 289 -26.08 2.32 -14.99
N GLU A 290 -27.24 2.11 -15.63
CA GLU A 290 -27.68 2.87 -16.80
C GLU A 290 -27.89 4.35 -16.48
N ASP A 291 -28.44 4.64 -15.29
CA ASP A 291 -28.65 6.00 -14.80
C ASP A 291 -27.31 6.69 -14.51
N LEU A 292 -26.34 5.98 -13.93
CA LEU A 292 -24.99 6.47 -13.72
C LEU A 292 -24.32 6.85 -15.06
N SER A 293 -24.32 5.94 -16.04
CA SER A 293 -23.73 6.22 -17.36
C SER A 293 -24.41 7.40 -18.05
N SER A 294 -25.75 7.46 -17.99
CA SER A 294 -26.55 8.56 -18.55
C SER A 294 -26.22 9.91 -17.91
N VAL A 295 -26.09 9.96 -16.58
CA VAL A 295 -25.72 11.17 -15.85
C VAL A 295 -24.30 11.60 -16.19
N LEU A 296 -23.36 10.67 -16.17
CA LEU A 296 -21.96 10.92 -16.47
C LEU A 296 -21.80 11.49 -17.89
N GLN A 297 -22.44 10.87 -18.89
CA GLN A 297 -22.40 11.34 -20.28
C GLN A 297 -22.95 12.76 -20.40
N LYS A 298 -24.16 12.99 -19.89
CA LYS A 298 -24.83 14.30 -20.04
C LYS A 298 -24.15 15.41 -19.25
N LEU A 299 -23.59 15.13 -18.07
CA LEU A 299 -22.78 16.11 -17.34
C LEU A 299 -21.55 16.51 -18.14
N ALA A 300 -20.87 15.56 -18.77
CA ALA A 300 -19.72 15.87 -19.62
C ALA A 300 -20.10 16.70 -20.87
N GLU A 301 -21.34 16.62 -21.34
CA GLU A 301 -21.85 17.46 -22.43
C GLU A 301 -22.20 18.87 -21.94
N VAL A 302 -22.90 18.99 -20.80
CA VAL A 302 -23.34 20.27 -20.22
C VAL A 302 -22.16 21.09 -19.69
N GLU A 303 -21.21 20.44 -19.02
CA GLU A 303 -20.10 21.10 -18.31
C GLU A 303 -18.88 21.38 -19.20
N ARG A 304 -18.91 21.00 -20.49
CA ARG A 304 -17.90 21.42 -21.50
C ARG A 304 -17.79 22.95 -21.59
N ALA A 305 -18.86 23.67 -21.26
CA ALA A 305 -18.87 25.13 -21.25
C ALA A 305 -18.20 25.74 -20.01
N ASP A 306 -18.35 25.10 -18.84
CA ASP A 306 -17.92 25.64 -17.54
C ASP A 306 -16.59 25.02 -17.02
N GLN A 307 -16.05 24.01 -17.73
CA GLN A 307 -14.78 23.31 -17.43
C GLN A 307 -14.70 22.74 -16.01
N LEU A 308 -15.83 22.37 -15.41
CA LEU A 308 -15.82 21.74 -14.08
C LEU A 308 -15.31 20.30 -14.16
N PRO A 309 -14.32 19.92 -13.32
CA PRO A 309 -13.80 18.55 -13.33
C PRO A 309 -14.82 17.57 -12.74
N ILE A 310 -14.85 16.36 -13.30
CA ILE A 310 -15.62 15.22 -12.79
C ILE A 310 -14.64 14.29 -12.08
N ASN A 311 -14.77 14.17 -10.77
CA ASN A 311 -13.93 13.27 -9.97
C ASN A 311 -14.72 11.99 -9.67
N LEU A 312 -14.16 10.85 -10.04
CA LEU A 312 -14.74 9.53 -9.83
C LEU A 312 -13.92 8.78 -8.78
N TYR A 313 -14.52 8.48 -7.64
CA TYR A 313 -13.91 7.70 -6.55
C TYR A 313 -14.60 6.35 -6.43
N VAL A 314 -13.83 5.29 -6.64
CA VAL A 314 -14.33 3.91 -6.73
C VAL A 314 -13.81 3.11 -5.55
N PHE A 315 -14.66 2.87 -4.56
CA PHE A 315 -14.29 2.15 -3.34
C PHE A 315 -14.59 0.65 -3.48
N ASN A 316 -13.54 -0.17 -3.54
CA ASN A 316 -13.66 -1.61 -3.71
C ASN A 316 -13.27 -2.34 -2.41
N LYS A 317 -14.05 -3.35 -2.03
CA LYS A 317 -13.66 -4.23 -0.93
C LYS A 317 -12.54 -5.16 -1.37
N ASN A 318 -11.55 -5.34 -0.50
CA ASN A 318 -10.51 -6.34 -0.64
C ASN A 318 -11.14 -7.75 -0.70
N ASN A 319 -11.59 -8.21 -1.89
CA ASN A 319 -11.88 -9.60 -2.31
C ASN A 319 -13.03 -9.73 -3.33
N GLN A 320 -13.71 -8.65 -3.74
CA GLN A 320 -14.75 -8.73 -4.76
C GLN A 320 -14.25 -8.16 -6.10
N LEU A 321 -14.51 -8.93 -7.17
CA LEU A 321 -14.22 -8.57 -8.56
C LEU A 321 -14.75 -7.17 -8.85
N ASN A 322 -13.97 -6.43 -9.63
CA ASN A 322 -14.20 -5.04 -10.04
C ASN A 322 -15.68 -4.71 -10.19
N LEU A 323 -16.11 -3.54 -9.70
CA LEU A 323 -17.15 -2.78 -10.40
C LEU A 323 -16.86 -2.93 -11.89
N GLU A 324 -17.71 -3.63 -12.65
CA GLU A 324 -17.53 -3.78 -14.09
C GLU A 324 -17.56 -2.36 -14.66
N ASN A 325 -16.37 -1.81 -14.89
CA ASN A 325 -16.13 -0.40 -15.21
C ASN A 325 -16.61 -0.04 -16.62
N ASP A 326 -17.25 -0.98 -17.31
CA ASP A 326 -17.81 -0.83 -18.65
C ASP A 326 -18.76 0.37 -18.70
N ASN A 327 -19.44 0.66 -17.59
CA ASN A 327 -20.38 1.78 -17.44
C ASN A 327 -19.72 3.17 -17.25
N LEU A 328 -18.41 3.23 -16.97
CA LEU A 328 -17.65 4.48 -16.77
C LEU A 328 -17.00 4.98 -18.08
N GLY A 329 -16.92 4.13 -19.11
CA GLY A 329 -16.22 4.41 -20.36
C GLY A 329 -14.71 4.66 -20.16
N ASN A 330 -14.07 5.38 -21.10
CA ASN A 330 -12.63 5.71 -21.05
C ASN A 330 -12.27 6.83 -20.06
N ARG A 331 -13.04 7.03 -18.98
CA ARG A 331 -12.80 8.12 -18.03
C ARG A 331 -11.74 7.74 -17.01
N GLU A 332 -10.91 8.70 -16.61
CA GLU A 332 -10.00 8.51 -15.48
C GLU A 332 -10.79 8.47 -14.17
N TYR A 333 -10.44 7.52 -13.30
CA TYR A 333 -11.04 7.37 -11.98
C TYR A 333 -10.00 6.96 -10.94
N SER A 334 -10.27 7.34 -9.70
CA SER A 334 -9.48 6.99 -8.53
C SER A 334 -10.02 5.69 -7.94
N LYS A 335 -9.31 4.59 -8.13
CA LYS A 335 -9.62 3.33 -7.48
C LYS A 335 -9.04 3.33 -6.07
N ILE A 336 -9.85 2.98 -5.08
CA ILE A 336 -9.47 2.98 -3.67
C ILE A 336 -9.92 1.66 -3.05
N ASN A 337 -9.01 0.94 -2.41
CA ASN A 337 -9.38 -0.28 -1.69
C ASN A 337 -9.72 0.02 -0.24
N ILE A 338 -10.73 -0.68 0.25
CA ILE A 338 -11.25 -0.65 1.63
C ILE A 338 -11.37 -2.08 2.18
N ARG A 339 -11.27 -2.24 3.50
CA ARG A 339 -11.55 -3.53 4.16
C ARG A 339 -13.03 -3.68 4.46
N GLN A 340 -13.65 -2.57 4.85
CA GLN A 340 -15.07 -2.43 5.16
C GLN A 340 -15.57 -1.05 4.73
N ILE A 341 -16.87 -0.88 4.52
CA ILE A 341 -17.41 0.40 4.03
C ILE A 341 -17.13 1.58 4.96
N LEU A 342 -17.06 1.35 6.27
CA LEU A 342 -16.76 2.39 7.27
C LEU A 342 -15.36 3.00 7.11
N ASP A 343 -14.41 2.28 6.51
CA ASP A 343 -13.06 2.80 6.27
C ASP A 343 -13.08 4.04 5.35
N ILE A 344 -14.14 4.21 4.55
CA ILE A 344 -14.30 5.37 3.68
C ILE A 344 -14.30 6.66 4.51
N SER A 345 -14.99 6.68 5.66
CA SER A 345 -15.08 7.87 6.51
C SER A 345 -13.71 8.33 7.01
N ASP A 346 -12.81 7.40 7.30
CA ASP A 346 -11.44 7.68 7.71
C ASP A 346 -10.54 8.13 6.55
N ILE A 347 -10.86 7.72 5.32
CA ILE A 347 -10.10 8.04 4.11
C ILE A 347 -10.45 9.43 3.56
N ILE A 348 -11.72 9.85 3.64
CA ILE A 348 -12.23 11.04 2.93
C ILE A 348 -12.12 12.37 3.69
#